data_AF-A0A7C5JBY5-F1
#
_entry.id   AF-A0A7C5JBY5-F1
#
_cell.length_a   1.000
_cell.length_b   1.000
_cell.length_c   1.000
_cell.angle_alpha   90.00
_cell.angle_beta   90.00
_cell.angle_gamma   90.00
#
_symmetry.space_group_name_H-M   'P 1'
#
loop_
_entity.id
_entity.type
_entity.pdbx_description
1 polymer ?
#
loop_
_entity_poly.entity_id
_entity_poly.type
_entity_poly.pdbx_seq_one_letter_code
_entity_poly.pdbx_strand_id
1 'polypeptide(L)'
;MKKMRRGVVLFITLSVIAAMLAMVGVIFAYLEKSRDSASYTAALIQADLLFRDSKDTIAALLKQGAEDKETKKTILDTLYLAPITLQAEENEEMFTMLYCQPLDKGVNINWLGMEENSSAQLRYNTAQTLFDELAERYNLQDSALLLKRIREAIDGQDGSNAQTQDKFTQKKGILTLSQMQDIVRDYRFEADDAAVEDIVWEKYFSFDSQDSVMDGSYLSAELIASLFDMELDLVKEEWLEGDDLKKFVAGQGGDMSRYNAKLFAAEAIERMNCRISYGYQGNVYALGFDYLEGKAEKFEFYGKQ
;
A
#
# COMPACT_ATOMS: atom_id res chain seq x y z
N MET A 1 2.28 19.30 75.53
CA MET A 1 2.40 20.20 74.36
C MET A 1 3.62 19.96 73.46
N LYS A 2 4.85 19.74 73.98
CA LYS A 2 6.06 19.55 73.13
C LYS A 2 6.02 18.33 72.19
N LYS A 3 5.43 17.19 72.60
CA LYS A 3 5.27 15.99 71.75
C LYS A 3 4.29 16.19 70.59
N MET A 4 3.18 16.89 70.82
CA MET A 4 2.16 17.19 69.81
C MET A 4 2.71 18.12 68.71
N ARG A 5 3.51 19.13 69.08
CA ARG A 5 4.20 20.00 68.11
C ARG A 5 5.21 19.23 67.24
N ARG A 6 5.92 18.23 67.78
CA ARG A 6 6.84 17.39 66.99
C ARG A 6 6.12 16.48 66.00
N GLY A 7 4.98 15.90 66.37
CA GLY A 7 4.16 15.10 65.46
C GLY A 7 3.58 15.93 64.31
N VAL A 8 3.06 17.13 64.62
CA VAL A 8 2.54 18.04 63.59
C VAL A 8 3.64 18.50 62.63
N VAL A 9 4.83 18.83 63.14
CA VAL A 9 5.98 19.18 62.28
C VAL A 9 6.37 18.01 61.37
N LEU A 10 6.39 16.78 61.89
CA LEU A 10 6.70 15.58 61.11
C LEU A 10 5.68 15.35 59.98
N PHE A 11 4.39 15.47 60.27
CA PHE A 11 3.33 15.38 59.26
C PHE A 11 3.45 16.47 58.20
N ILE A 12 3.73 17.72 58.59
CA ILE A 12 3.95 18.82 57.64
C ILE A 12 5.16 18.50 56.75
N THR A 13 6.29 18.05 57.30
CA THR A 13 7.46 17.69 56.49
C THR A 13 7.19 16.52 55.55
N LEU A 14 6.45 15.50 55.99
CA LEU A 14 6.10 14.36 55.15
C LEU A 14 5.17 14.76 54.01
N SER A 15 4.17 15.60 54.29
CA SER A 15 3.25 16.14 53.27
C SER A 15 3.98 17.02 52.25
N VAL A 16 4.96 17.83 52.68
CA VAL A 16 5.77 18.63 51.77
C VAL A 16 6.65 17.74 50.88
N ILE A 17 7.28 16.70 51.43
CA ILE A 17 8.07 15.74 50.64
C ILE A 17 7.18 15.01 49.64
N ALA A 18 6.00 14.54 50.06
CA ALA A 18 5.05 13.88 49.16
C ALA A 18 4.58 14.81 48.03
N ALA A 19 4.28 16.07 48.33
CA ALA A 19 3.91 17.06 47.32
C ALA A 19 5.07 17.36 46.34
N MET A 20 6.30 17.46 46.85
CA MET A 20 7.49 17.62 45.99
C MET A 20 7.71 16.42 45.08
N LEU A 21 7.58 15.19 45.59
CA LEU A 21 7.69 13.97 44.78
C LEU A 21 6.60 13.88 43.71
N ALA A 22 5.36 14.24 44.04
CA ALA A 22 4.26 14.31 43.08
C ALA A 22 4.55 15.35 41.98
N MET A 23 5.05 16.53 42.35
CA MET A 23 5.41 17.58 41.40
C MET A 23 6.57 17.14 40.47
N VAL A 24 7.59 16.48 41.03
CA VAL A 24 8.69 15.91 40.25
C VAL A 24 8.19 14.86 39.26
N GLY A 25 7.26 13.99 39.68
CA GLY A 25 6.63 13.02 38.79
C GLY A 25 5.89 13.68 37.61
N VAL A 26 5.14 14.75 37.87
CA VAL A 26 4.45 15.52 36.82
C VAL A 26 5.45 16.19 35.86
N ILE A 27 6.56 16.74 36.38
CA ILE A 27 7.60 17.36 35.55
C ILE A 27 8.27 16.31 34.66
N PHE A 28 8.61 15.13 35.19
CA PHE A 28 9.19 14.05 34.38
C PHE A 28 8.24 13.58 33.28
N ALA A 29 6.95 13.41 33.59
CA ALA A 29 5.95 13.05 32.58
C ALA A 29 5.84 14.12 31.47
N TYR A 30 5.94 15.41 31.83
CA TYR A 30 5.93 16.50 30.85
C TYR A 30 7.20 16.51 30.00
N LEU A 31 8.38 16.29 30.61
CA LEU A 31 9.65 16.21 29.90
C LEU A 31 9.70 15.02 28.94
N GLU A 32 9.20 13.87 29.36
CA GLU A 32 9.11 12.67 28.52
C GLU A 32 8.20 12.92 27.32
N LYS A 33 7.00 13.47 27.55
CA LYS A 33 6.10 13.88 26.47
C LYS A 33 6.75 14.88 25.51
N SER A 34 7.46 15.87 26.03
CA SER A 34 8.16 16.86 25.20
C SER A 34 9.29 16.23 24.39
N ARG A 35 10.03 15.28 24.97
CA ARG A 35 11.09 14.53 24.28
C ARG A 35 10.50 13.68 23.16
N ASP A 36 9.42 12.98 23.44
CA ASP A 36 8.78 12.09 22.46
C ASP A 36 8.19 12.89 21.29
N SER A 37 7.56 14.04 21.54
CA SER A 37 7.11 14.96 20.49
C SER A 37 8.26 15.52 19.65
N ALA A 38 9.38 15.87 20.29
CA ALA A 38 10.57 16.35 19.59
C ALA A 38 11.19 15.23 18.73
N SER A 39 11.30 14.02 19.26
CA SER A 39 11.79 12.82 18.55
C SER A 39 10.90 12.50 17.35
N TYR A 40 9.58 12.54 17.50
CA TYR A 40 8.63 12.33 16.41
C TYR A 40 8.78 13.38 15.30
N THR A 41 8.92 14.65 15.68
CA THR A 41 9.11 15.74 14.71
C THR A 41 10.45 15.61 13.98
N ALA A 42 11.52 15.24 14.69
CA ALA A 42 12.82 14.97 14.09
C ALA A 42 12.77 13.77 13.13
N ALA A 43 12.06 12.70 13.51
CA ALA A 43 11.83 11.56 12.64
C ALA A 43 11.07 11.97 11.37
N LEU A 44 10.04 12.81 11.46
CA LEU A 44 9.32 13.33 10.30
C LEU A 44 10.21 14.17 9.38
N ILE A 45 11.12 14.99 9.93
CA ILE A 45 12.10 15.73 9.12
C ILE A 45 13.04 14.76 8.40
N GLN A 46 13.50 13.72 9.08
CA GLN A 46 14.31 12.67 8.46
C GLN A 46 13.53 11.94 7.35
N ALA A 47 12.24 11.70 7.54
CA ALA A 47 11.37 11.14 6.50
C ALA A 47 11.29 12.05 5.26
N ASP A 48 11.14 13.36 5.42
CA ASP A 48 11.13 14.31 4.28
C ASP A 48 12.46 14.29 3.51
N LEU A 49 13.59 14.22 4.21
CA LEU A 49 14.91 14.08 3.58
C LEU A 49 15.02 12.77 2.79
N LEU A 50 14.68 11.64 3.43
CA LEU A 50 14.72 10.32 2.80
C LEU A 50 13.79 10.25 1.58
N PHE A 51 12.61 10.84 1.65
CA PHE A 51 11.67 10.94 0.53
C PHE A 51 12.29 11.69 -0.66
N ARG A 52 12.88 12.85 -0.42
CA ARG A 52 13.52 13.65 -1.49
C ARG A 52 14.69 12.92 -2.13
N ASP A 53 15.58 12.38 -1.31
CA ASP A 53 16.77 11.65 -1.77
C ASP A 53 16.39 10.39 -2.55
N SER A 54 15.40 9.64 -2.07
CA SER A 54 14.93 8.41 -2.74
C SER A 54 14.29 8.72 -4.08
N LYS A 55 13.43 9.75 -4.16
CA LYS A 55 12.85 10.21 -5.41
C LYS A 55 13.93 10.60 -6.43
N ASP A 56 14.92 11.40 -6.02
CA ASP A 56 15.98 11.86 -6.91
C ASP A 56 16.88 10.70 -7.35
N THR A 57 17.15 9.74 -6.46
CA THR A 57 17.92 8.52 -6.76
C THR A 57 17.19 7.62 -7.75
N ILE A 58 15.90 7.33 -7.54
CA ILE A 58 15.07 6.53 -8.45
C ILE A 58 15.04 7.20 -9.83
N ALA A 59 14.82 8.52 -9.88
CA ALA A 59 14.82 9.27 -11.13
C ALA A 59 16.18 9.22 -11.86
N ALA A 60 17.29 9.31 -11.12
CA ALA A 60 18.62 9.20 -11.70
C ALA A 60 18.88 7.79 -12.28
N LEU A 61 18.49 6.74 -11.57
CA LEU A 61 18.63 5.35 -12.02
C LEU A 61 17.82 5.10 -13.30
N LEU A 62 16.52 5.43 -13.29
CA LEU A 62 15.66 5.24 -14.45
C LEU A 62 16.14 6.05 -15.66
N LYS A 63 16.68 7.26 -15.45
CA LYS A 63 17.28 8.06 -16.52
C LYS A 63 18.53 7.41 -17.11
N GLN A 64 19.35 6.72 -16.31
CA GLN A 64 20.50 5.97 -16.83
C GLN A 64 20.05 4.77 -17.69
N GLY A 65 18.95 4.12 -17.31
CA GLY A 65 18.35 3.04 -18.09
C GLY A 65 17.54 3.49 -19.32
N ALA A 66 17.29 4.78 -19.50
CA ALA A 66 16.36 5.26 -20.53
C ALA A 66 16.79 4.93 -21.97
N GLU A 67 18.09 4.78 -22.23
CA GLU A 67 18.62 4.47 -23.57
C GLU A 67 18.65 2.96 -23.88
N ASP A 68 18.62 2.10 -22.86
CA ASP A 68 18.71 0.65 -23.00
C ASP A 68 17.62 -0.07 -22.22
N LYS A 69 16.73 -0.74 -22.95
CA LYS A 69 15.57 -1.43 -22.37
C LYS A 69 15.94 -2.53 -21.38
N GLU A 70 17.04 -3.24 -21.64
CA GLU A 70 17.52 -4.31 -20.75
C GLU A 70 18.06 -3.73 -19.43
N THR A 71 18.82 -2.63 -19.51
CA THR A 71 19.26 -1.89 -18.32
C THR A 71 18.07 -1.34 -17.53
N LYS A 72 17.08 -0.73 -18.20
CA LYS A 72 15.86 -0.23 -17.53
C LYS A 72 15.11 -1.35 -16.82
N LYS A 73 14.94 -2.49 -17.50
CA LYS A 73 14.30 -3.68 -16.94
C LYS A 73 15.06 -4.15 -15.69
N THR A 74 16.38 -4.29 -15.78
CA THR A 74 17.23 -4.70 -14.65
C THR A 74 17.07 -3.77 -13.43
N ILE A 75 16.97 -2.46 -13.66
CA ILE A 75 16.74 -1.47 -12.60
C ILE A 75 15.36 -1.67 -11.95
N LEU A 76 14.32 -1.86 -12.76
CA LEU A 76 12.96 -2.09 -12.26
C LEU A 76 12.84 -3.42 -11.52
N ASP A 77 13.42 -4.50 -12.05
CA ASP A 77 13.53 -5.80 -11.38
C ASP A 77 14.21 -5.65 -10.01
N THR A 78 15.30 -4.88 -9.94
CA THR A 78 16.00 -4.61 -8.67
C THR A 78 15.11 -3.86 -7.68
N LEU A 79 14.33 -2.89 -8.14
CA LEU A 79 13.44 -2.09 -7.29
C LEU A 79 12.20 -2.87 -6.82
N TYR A 80 11.67 -3.76 -7.65
CA TYR A 80 10.39 -4.44 -7.42
C TYR A 80 10.54 -5.78 -6.70
N LEU A 81 11.60 -6.53 -6.98
CA LEU A 81 11.72 -7.92 -6.51
C LEU A 81 12.34 -8.04 -5.11
N ALA A 82 13.12 -7.04 -4.67
CA ALA A 82 13.79 -7.10 -3.37
C ALA A 82 13.87 -5.74 -2.68
N PRO A 83 13.75 -5.70 -1.32
CA PRO A 83 13.97 -4.48 -0.57
C PRO A 83 15.47 -4.10 -0.60
N ILE A 84 15.74 -2.84 -0.92
CA ILE A 84 17.09 -2.27 -0.90
C ILE A 84 17.37 -1.76 0.51
N THR A 85 18.37 -2.35 1.18
CA THR A 85 18.75 -1.97 2.54
C THR A 85 20.10 -1.25 2.54
N LEU A 86 20.13 -0.06 3.14
CA LEU A 86 21.32 0.70 3.46
C LEU A 86 21.49 0.70 4.98
N GLN A 87 22.63 0.22 5.47
CA GLN A 87 22.93 0.18 6.91
C GLN A 87 24.27 0.86 7.16
N ALA A 88 24.36 1.64 8.24
CA ALA A 88 25.63 2.25 8.65
C ALA A 88 26.57 1.18 9.24
N GLU A 89 27.83 1.17 8.81
CA GLU A 89 28.82 0.17 9.25
C GLU A 89 29.07 0.19 10.77
N GLU A 90 29.01 1.38 11.38
CA GLU A 90 29.35 1.57 12.80
C GLU A 90 28.14 1.54 13.74
N ASN A 91 26.92 1.58 13.20
CA ASN A 91 25.70 1.62 14.01
C ASN A 91 24.56 0.86 13.33
N GLU A 92 24.36 -0.38 13.76
CA GLU A 92 23.33 -1.26 13.23
C GLU A 92 21.90 -0.71 13.41
N GLU A 93 21.68 0.20 14.37
CA GLU A 93 20.38 0.85 14.61
C GLU A 93 20.05 1.93 13.56
N MET A 94 21.05 2.38 12.78
CA MET A 94 20.85 3.31 11.68
C MET A 94 20.79 2.54 10.36
N PHE A 95 19.56 2.31 9.90
CA PHE A 95 19.29 1.68 8.62
C PHE A 95 18.18 2.40 7.87
N THR A 96 18.15 2.21 6.56
CA THR A 96 17.06 2.60 5.66
C THR A 96 16.79 1.42 4.74
N MET A 97 15.54 0.99 4.68
CA MET A 97 15.07 -0.07 3.79
C MET A 97 14.02 0.52 2.85
N LEU A 98 14.30 0.52 1.55
CA LEU A 98 13.39 0.91 0.49
C LEU A 98 12.77 -0.34 -0.13
N TYR A 99 11.45 -0.39 -0.17
CA TYR A 99 10.69 -1.44 -0.83
C TYR A 99 9.73 -0.80 -1.83
N CYS A 100 9.80 -1.17 -3.10
CA CYS A 100 8.89 -0.67 -4.12
C CYS A 100 8.11 -1.82 -4.75
N GLN A 101 6.87 -1.55 -5.16
CA GLN A 101 6.03 -2.48 -5.89
C GLN A 101 5.43 -1.78 -7.11
N PRO A 102 5.26 -2.48 -8.24
CA PRO A 102 4.57 -1.92 -9.40
C PRO A 102 3.10 -1.61 -9.05
N LEU A 103 2.62 -0.44 -9.48
CA LEU A 103 1.22 -0.04 -9.28
C LEU A 103 0.30 -0.82 -10.23
N ASP A 104 0.71 -0.97 -11.49
CA ASP A 104 -0.08 -1.60 -12.56
C ASP A 104 0.02 -3.15 -12.57
N LYS A 105 0.32 -3.79 -11.43
CA LYS A 105 0.58 -5.25 -11.31
C LYS A 105 -0.66 -6.15 -11.32
N GLY A 106 -1.83 -5.56 -11.52
CA GLY A 106 -3.11 -6.27 -11.47
C GLY A 106 -4.15 -5.62 -12.36
N VAL A 107 -5.31 -6.25 -12.49
CA VAL A 107 -6.44 -5.65 -13.21
C VAL A 107 -6.90 -4.43 -12.44
N ASN A 108 -6.98 -3.26 -13.08
CA ASN A 108 -7.41 -2.07 -12.35
C ASN A 108 -8.88 -2.21 -11.95
N ILE A 109 -9.16 -2.17 -10.64
CA ILE A 109 -10.51 -2.32 -10.09
C ILE A 109 -11.49 -1.29 -10.66
N ASN A 110 -10.99 -0.09 -10.99
CA ASN A 110 -11.79 1.01 -11.53
C ASN A 110 -12.33 0.73 -12.93
N TRP A 111 -11.82 -0.30 -13.61
CA TRP A 111 -12.39 -0.76 -14.89
C TRP A 111 -13.80 -1.33 -14.73
N LEU A 112 -14.21 -1.76 -13.53
CA LEU A 112 -15.60 -2.19 -13.26
C LEU A 112 -16.63 -1.05 -13.40
N GLY A 113 -16.21 0.21 -13.29
CA GLY A 113 -17.05 1.39 -13.52
C GLY A 113 -17.12 1.85 -14.99
N MET A 114 -16.53 1.10 -15.93
CA MET A 114 -16.42 1.52 -17.34
C MET A 114 -17.46 0.89 -18.27
N GLU A 115 -18.55 0.34 -17.74
CA GLU A 115 -19.59 -0.39 -18.49
C GLU A 115 -20.15 0.40 -19.68
N GLU A 116 -20.39 1.71 -19.52
CA GLU A 116 -20.97 2.56 -20.56
C GLU A 116 -19.92 3.07 -21.57
N ASN A 117 -18.63 2.82 -21.35
CA ASN A 117 -17.56 3.31 -22.20
C ASN A 117 -17.16 2.28 -23.25
N SER A 118 -17.75 2.41 -24.45
CA SER A 118 -17.44 1.53 -25.60
C SER A 118 -15.95 1.40 -25.93
N SER A 119 -15.14 2.44 -25.70
CA SER A 119 -13.69 2.39 -25.95
C SER A 119 -12.91 1.61 -24.87
N ALA A 120 -13.52 1.39 -23.71
CA ALA A 120 -12.97 0.66 -22.58
C ALA A 120 -13.64 -0.70 -22.35
N GLN A 121 -14.49 -1.16 -23.27
CA GLN A 121 -15.24 -2.41 -23.12
C GLN A 121 -14.35 -3.62 -22.83
N LEU A 122 -13.18 -3.70 -23.48
CA LEU A 122 -12.22 -4.77 -23.24
C LEU A 122 -11.75 -4.80 -21.78
N ARG A 123 -11.48 -3.63 -21.20
CA ARG A 123 -11.04 -3.48 -19.80
C ARG A 123 -12.14 -3.81 -18.82
N TYR A 124 -13.34 -3.28 -19.06
CA TYR A 124 -14.53 -3.61 -18.27
C TYR A 124 -14.80 -5.11 -18.29
N ASN A 125 -14.83 -5.74 -19.46
CA ASN A 125 -15.06 -7.18 -19.59
C ASN A 125 -13.98 -7.99 -18.86
N THR A 126 -12.72 -7.56 -18.90
CA THR A 126 -11.62 -8.25 -18.19
C THR A 126 -11.82 -8.18 -16.68
N ALA A 127 -12.11 -7.00 -16.14
CA ALA A 127 -12.35 -6.82 -14.71
C ALA A 127 -13.61 -7.53 -14.23
N GLN A 128 -14.69 -7.50 -15.02
CA GLN A 128 -15.95 -8.18 -14.73
C GLN A 128 -15.75 -9.70 -14.73
N THR A 129 -15.09 -10.26 -15.75
CA THR A 129 -14.80 -11.71 -15.82
C THR A 129 -13.97 -12.16 -14.63
N LEU A 130 -12.91 -11.41 -14.29
CA LEU A 130 -12.09 -11.72 -13.12
C LEU A 130 -12.89 -11.65 -11.82
N PHE A 131 -13.75 -10.64 -11.65
CA PHE A 131 -14.62 -10.54 -10.49
C PHE A 131 -15.57 -11.74 -10.39
N ASP A 132 -16.21 -12.13 -11.50
CA ASP A 132 -17.16 -13.25 -11.55
C ASP A 132 -16.44 -14.58 -11.25
N GLU A 133 -15.24 -14.80 -11.80
CA GLU A 133 -14.40 -15.97 -11.50
C GLU A 133 -14.02 -16.04 -10.01
N LEU A 134 -13.68 -14.91 -9.38
CA LEU A 134 -13.39 -14.86 -7.95
C LEU A 134 -14.63 -15.10 -7.10
N ALA A 135 -15.76 -14.51 -7.48
CA ALA A 135 -17.03 -14.72 -6.81
C ALA A 135 -17.44 -16.20 -6.81
N GLU A 136 -17.27 -16.87 -7.95
CA GLU A 136 -17.52 -18.31 -8.07
C GLU A 136 -16.50 -19.14 -7.29
N ARG A 137 -15.20 -18.87 -7.45
CA ARG A 137 -14.11 -19.63 -6.80
C ARG A 137 -14.20 -19.61 -5.28
N TYR A 138 -14.55 -18.47 -4.70
CA TYR A 138 -14.69 -18.31 -3.26
C TYR A 138 -16.14 -18.49 -2.77
N ASN A 139 -17.07 -18.83 -3.68
CA ASN A 139 -18.47 -19.07 -3.37
C ASN A 139 -19.12 -17.93 -2.57
N LEU A 140 -18.97 -16.70 -3.07
CA LEU A 140 -19.58 -15.51 -2.46
C LEU A 140 -21.11 -15.61 -2.50
N GLN A 141 -21.76 -15.27 -1.39
CA GLN A 141 -23.21 -15.44 -1.24
C GLN A 141 -24.01 -14.46 -2.10
N ASP A 142 -23.65 -13.17 -2.09
CA ASP A 142 -24.29 -12.12 -2.87
C ASP A 142 -23.25 -11.28 -3.62
N SER A 143 -22.63 -11.90 -4.62
CA SER A 143 -21.63 -11.25 -5.47
C SER A 143 -22.18 -10.01 -6.18
N ALA A 144 -23.49 -9.96 -6.45
CA ALA A 144 -24.15 -8.80 -7.06
C ALA A 144 -24.17 -7.59 -6.12
N LEU A 145 -24.43 -7.80 -4.82
CA LEU A 145 -24.33 -6.75 -3.81
C LEU A 145 -22.90 -6.22 -3.69
N LEU A 146 -21.90 -7.10 -3.61
CA LEU A 146 -20.49 -6.67 -3.54
C LEU A 146 -20.09 -5.86 -4.78
N LEU A 147 -20.42 -6.35 -5.98
CA LEU A 147 -20.14 -5.65 -7.23
C LEU A 147 -20.81 -4.27 -7.26
N LYS A 148 -22.06 -4.18 -6.80
CA LYS A 148 -22.78 -2.92 -6.68
C LYS A 148 -22.04 -1.95 -5.76
N ARG A 149 -21.60 -2.39 -4.57
CA ARG A 149 -20.85 -1.54 -3.62
C ARG A 149 -19.53 -1.03 -4.22
N ILE A 150 -18.81 -1.89 -4.94
CA ILE A 150 -17.58 -1.51 -5.64
C ILE A 150 -17.87 -0.43 -6.69
N ARG A 151 -18.91 -0.60 -7.50
CA ARG A 151 -19.31 0.39 -8.52
C ARG A 151 -19.77 1.72 -7.91
N GLU A 152 -20.56 1.68 -6.84
CA GLU A 152 -20.97 2.87 -6.07
C GLU A 152 -19.75 3.67 -5.58
N ALA A 153 -18.75 2.97 -5.04
CA ALA A 153 -17.50 3.59 -4.61
C ALA A 153 -16.68 4.17 -5.78
N ILE A 154 -16.65 3.48 -6.93
CA ILE A 154 -15.96 3.98 -8.14
C ILE A 154 -16.61 5.27 -8.65
N ASP A 155 -17.93 5.33 -8.67
CA ASP A 155 -18.70 6.49 -9.15
C ASP A 155 -18.69 7.67 -8.16
N GLY A 156 -18.19 7.46 -6.94
CA GLY A 156 -18.19 8.45 -5.87
C GLY A 156 -19.57 8.69 -5.27
N GLN A 157 -20.47 7.71 -5.39
CA GLN A 157 -21.79 7.70 -4.76
C GLN A 157 -21.72 6.94 -3.44
N ASP A 158 -21.01 7.46 -2.45
CA ASP A 158 -21.11 6.92 -1.10
C ASP A 158 -22.52 7.18 -0.57
N GLY A 159 -23.30 6.10 -0.42
CA GLY A 159 -24.63 6.11 0.19
C GLY A 159 -24.64 6.45 1.70
N SER A 160 -23.58 7.04 2.23
CA SER A 160 -23.45 7.41 3.63
C SER A 160 -23.92 8.86 3.86
N ASN A 161 -24.94 9.00 4.71
CA ASN A 161 -25.39 10.28 5.27
C ASN A 161 -24.36 10.86 6.25
N ALA A 162 -23.10 11.03 5.84
CA ALA A 162 -22.07 11.70 6.62
C ALA A 162 -22.02 13.19 6.23
N GLN A 163 -22.87 13.99 6.89
CA GLN A 163 -22.67 15.43 6.99
C GLN A 163 -21.36 15.72 7.71
N THR A 164 -20.21 15.63 7.04
CA THR A 164 -18.96 16.39 7.26
C THR A 164 -17.81 15.66 6.57
N GLN A 165 -17.66 15.84 5.26
CA GLN A 165 -16.33 15.79 4.64
C GLN A 165 -16.31 16.71 3.43
N ASP A 166 -15.18 17.38 3.29
CA ASP A 166 -14.94 18.56 2.46
C ASP A 166 -15.40 18.43 1.01
N LYS A 167 -15.98 19.52 0.48
CA LYS A 167 -16.35 19.70 -0.94
C LYS A 167 -15.15 19.72 -1.91
N PHE A 168 -13.96 19.31 -1.49
CA PHE A 168 -12.70 19.47 -2.22
C PHE A 168 -12.06 18.17 -2.74
N THR A 169 -12.70 17.00 -2.64
CA THR A 169 -12.23 15.79 -3.31
C THR A 169 -13.38 14.93 -3.78
N GLN A 170 -13.91 15.21 -4.98
CA GLN A 170 -14.56 14.16 -5.78
C GLN A 170 -13.48 13.16 -6.21
N LYS A 171 -13.03 12.29 -5.32
CA LYS A 171 -12.18 11.17 -5.69
C LYS A 171 -13.08 10.16 -6.42
N LYS A 172 -12.97 10.12 -7.74
CA LYS A 172 -13.56 9.06 -8.57
C LYS A 172 -12.62 7.86 -8.49
N GLY A 173 -13.17 6.68 -8.21
CA GLY A 173 -12.42 5.43 -8.15
C GLY A 173 -11.92 5.04 -6.75
N ILE A 174 -11.59 3.76 -6.65
CA ILE A 174 -10.89 3.12 -5.53
C ILE A 174 -9.39 3.25 -5.81
N LEU A 175 -8.69 4.01 -4.98
CA LEU A 175 -7.29 4.42 -5.18
C LEU A 175 -6.31 3.70 -4.26
N THR A 176 -6.81 2.93 -3.30
CA THR A 176 -5.99 2.22 -2.31
C THR A 176 -6.63 0.89 -1.94
N LEU A 177 -5.80 -0.07 -1.54
CA LEU A 177 -6.29 -1.33 -0.98
C LEU A 177 -7.16 -1.11 0.27
N SER A 178 -6.83 -0.12 1.12
CA SER A 178 -7.62 0.19 2.32
C SER A 178 -9.07 0.55 1.98
N GLN A 179 -9.29 1.35 0.94
CA GLN A 179 -10.66 1.67 0.48
C GLN A 179 -11.41 0.41 0.02
N MET A 180 -10.72 -0.52 -0.65
CA MET A 180 -11.32 -1.79 -1.04
C MET A 180 -11.66 -2.65 0.19
N GLN A 181 -10.76 -2.71 1.17
CA GLN A 181 -10.98 -3.44 2.42
C GLN A 181 -12.16 -2.88 3.22
N ASP A 182 -12.37 -1.56 3.20
CA ASP A 182 -13.55 -0.93 3.81
C ASP A 182 -14.84 -1.38 3.13
N ILE A 183 -14.89 -1.41 1.79
CA ILE A 183 -16.04 -1.90 1.01
C ILE A 183 -16.32 -3.37 1.32
N VAL A 184 -15.28 -4.20 1.32
CA VAL A 184 -15.37 -5.65 1.60
C VAL A 184 -15.88 -5.91 3.01
N ARG A 185 -15.40 -5.15 3.99
CA ARG A 185 -15.85 -5.24 5.37
C ARG A 185 -17.33 -4.88 5.50
N ASP A 186 -17.77 -3.80 4.85
CA ASP A 186 -19.17 -3.38 4.90
C ASP A 186 -20.09 -4.42 4.21
N TYR A 187 -19.66 -4.97 3.07
CA TYR A 187 -20.35 -6.10 2.41
C TYR A 187 -20.44 -7.32 3.33
N ARG A 188 -19.33 -7.73 3.96
CA ARG A 188 -19.31 -8.87 4.89
C ARG A 188 -20.39 -8.74 5.96
N PHE A 189 -20.52 -7.55 6.56
CA PHE A 189 -21.51 -7.31 7.61
C PHE A 189 -22.95 -7.33 7.07
N GLU A 190 -23.18 -6.85 5.86
CA GLU A 190 -24.51 -6.79 5.24
C GLU A 190 -24.99 -8.15 4.74
N ALA A 191 -24.09 -8.92 4.12
CA ALA A 191 -24.38 -10.22 3.52
C ALA A 191 -24.14 -11.41 4.46
N ASP A 192 -23.53 -11.20 5.64
CA ASP A 192 -23.04 -12.26 6.54
C ASP A 192 -22.15 -13.29 5.83
N ASP A 193 -21.28 -12.79 4.94
CA ASP A 193 -20.43 -13.58 4.06
C ASP A 193 -18.95 -13.44 4.45
N ALA A 194 -18.43 -14.42 5.20
CA ALA A 194 -17.04 -14.42 5.63
C ALA A 194 -16.06 -14.82 4.52
N ALA A 195 -16.52 -15.49 3.45
CA ALA A 195 -15.64 -16.00 2.39
C ALA A 195 -14.96 -14.87 1.60
N VAL A 196 -15.55 -13.67 1.62
CA VAL A 196 -14.98 -12.47 1.00
C VAL A 196 -13.63 -12.05 1.61
N GLU A 197 -13.37 -12.41 2.88
CA GLU A 197 -12.11 -12.10 3.56
C GLU A 197 -10.98 -13.04 3.15
N ASP A 198 -11.30 -14.20 2.58
CA ASP A 198 -10.31 -15.15 2.07
C ASP A 198 -9.69 -14.67 0.74
N ILE A 199 -10.31 -13.69 0.08
CA ILE A 199 -9.81 -13.10 -1.16
C ILE A 199 -8.71 -12.08 -0.85
N VAL A 200 -7.48 -12.38 -1.23
CA VAL A 200 -6.36 -11.43 -1.19
C VAL A 200 -6.40 -10.52 -2.42
N TRP A 201 -7.20 -9.46 -2.34
CA TRP A 201 -7.56 -8.59 -3.47
C TRP A 201 -6.36 -8.01 -4.22
N GLU A 202 -5.29 -7.61 -3.53
CA GLU A 202 -4.08 -7.03 -4.14
C GLU A 202 -3.28 -8.01 -5.02
N LYS A 203 -3.60 -9.30 -4.99
CA LYS A 203 -3.05 -10.27 -5.94
C LYS A 203 -3.74 -10.21 -7.29
N TYR A 204 -5.01 -9.79 -7.34
CA TYR A 204 -5.81 -9.81 -8.55
C TYR A 204 -6.00 -8.40 -9.14
N PHE A 205 -6.17 -7.41 -8.26
CA PHE A 205 -6.50 -6.04 -8.65
C PHE A 205 -5.41 -5.04 -8.28
N SER A 206 -5.25 -4.04 -9.15
CA SER A 206 -4.54 -2.80 -8.83
C SER A 206 -5.51 -1.70 -8.44
N PHE A 207 -5.03 -0.75 -7.63
CA PHE A 207 -5.81 0.34 -7.08
C PHE A 207 -5.19 1.67 -7.50
N ASP A 208 -5.49 2.10 -8.72
CA ASP A 208 -5.14 3.44 -9.18
C ASP A 208 -6.16 3.97 -10.21
N SER A 209 -6.26 5.29 -10.32
CA SER A 209 -7.24 5.97 -11.17
C SER A 209 -6.86 6.09 -12.65
N GLN A 210 -5.59 5.89 -13.02
CA GLN A 210 -5.08 6.31 -14.34
C GLN A 210 -4.67 5.17 -15.26
N ASP A 211 -4.67 3.93 -14.78
CA ASP A 211 -4.06 2.81 -15.51
C ASP A 211 -4.96 2.34 -16.64
N SER A 212 -4.42 2.42 -17.85
CA SER A 212 -5.09 1.99 -19.08
C SER A 212 -4.68 0.59 -19.54
N VAL A 213 -3.61 0.05 -18.94
CA VAL A 213 -2.96 -1.24 -19.22
C VAL A 213 -2.37 -1.79 -17.91
N MET A 214 -2.02 -3.07 -17.89
CA MET A 214 -1.30 -3.74 -16.80
C MET A 214 0.18 -3.91 -17.16
N ASP A 215 1.06 -3.92 -16.17
CA ASP A 215 2.44 -4.38 -16.37
C ASP A 215 2.49 -5.90 -16.36
N GLY A 216 2.53 -6.49 -17.55
CA GLY A 216 2.53 -7.95 -17.73
C GLY A 216 3.73 -8.64 -17.08
N SER A 217 4.83 -7.93 -16.82
CA SER A 217 6.06 -8.54 -16.30
C SER A 217 5.96 -8.85 -14.80
N TYR A 218 5.10 -8.14 -14.06
CA TYR A 218 5.06 -8.22 -12.59
C TYR A 218 3.68 -8.62 -12.05
N LEU A 219 2.90 -9.36 -12.86
CA LEU A 219 1.63 -9.91 -12.40
C LEU A 219 1.87 -11.00 -11.37
N SER A 220 0.94 -11.13 -10.42
CA SER A 220 0.94 -12.24 -9.48
C SER A 220 0.66 -13.57 -10.19
N ALA A 221 1.15 -14.67 -9.62
CA ALA A 221 0.81 -16.01 -10.08
C ALA A 221 -0.70 -16.27 -10.06
N GLU A 222 -1.41 -15.78 -9.04
CA GLU A 222 -2.86 -15.90 -8.91
C GLU A 222 -3.62 -15.24 -10.06
N LEU A 223 -3.18 -14.05 -10.47
CA LEU A 223 -3.82 -13.34 -11.56
C LEU A 223 -3.53 -14.02 -12.90
N ILE A 224 -2.30 -14.46 -13.14
CA ILE A 224 -1.93 -15.19 -14.36
C ILE A 224 -2.77 -16.46 -14.48
N ALA A 225 -2.89 -17.23 -13.39
CA ALA A 225 -3.69 -18.44 -13.36
C ALA A 225 -5.15 -18.19 -13.74
N SER A 226 -5.77 -17.12 -13.20
CA SER A 226 -7.13 -16.73 -13.57
C SER A 226 -7.24 -16.23 -15.02
N LEU A 227 -6.38 -15.30 -15.44
CA LEU A 227 -6.48 -14.68 -16.78
C LEU A 227 -6.30 -15.67 -17.93
N PHE A 228 -5.48 -16.71 -17.74
CA PHE A 228 -5.09 -17.64 -18.79
C PHE A 228 -5.58 -19.07 -18.57
N ASP A 229 -6.48 -19.29 -17.60
CA ASP A 229 -7.05 -20.60 -17.26
C ASP A 229 -5.97 -21.67 -17.02
N MET A 230 -5.03 -21.33 -16.15
CA MET A 230 -3.87 -22.17 -15.81
C MET A 230 -3.98 -22.69 -14.37
N GLU A 231 -3.35 -23.83 -14.12
CA GLU A 231 -3.24 -24.38 -12.76
C GLU A 231 -2.33 -23.48 -11.90
N LEU A 232 -2.85 -23.03 -10.75
CA LEU A 232 -2.15 -22.08 -9.89
C LEU A 232 -0.80 -22.63 -9.39
N ASP A 233 -0.72 -23.91 -9.06
CA ASP A 233 0.50 -24.52 -8.53
C ASP A 233 1.62 -24.53 -9.59
N LEU A 234 1.28 -24.84 -10.84
CA LEU A 234 2.22 -24.71 -11.97
C LEU A 234 2.72 -23.27 -12.11
N VAL A 235 1.82 -22.29 -12.06
CA VAL A 235 2.22 -20.88 -12.19
C VAL A 235 3.11 -20.47 -11.02
N LYS A 236 2.81 -20.87 -9.79
CA LYS A 236 3.64 -20.53 -8.62
C LYS A 236 5.05 -21.13 -8.68
N GLU A 237 5.20 -22.30 -9.28
CA GLU A 237 6.50 -22.97 -9.42
C GLU A 237 7.34 -22.40 -10.57
N GLU A 238 6.71 -22.05 -11.68
CA GLU A 238 7.41 -21.72 -12.93
C GLU A 238 7.44 -20.22 -13.26
N TRP A 239 6.51 -19.41 -12.73
CA TRP A 239 6.48 -17.98 -12.99
C TRP A 239 7.45 -17.23 -12.09
N LEU A 240 8.34 -16.46 -12.71
CA LEU A 240 9.20 -15.51 -12.03
C LEU A 240 8.76 -14.09 -12.42
N GLU A 241 8.40 -13.28 -11.42
CA GLU A 241 8.14 -11.86 -11.65
C GLU A 241 9.36 -11.21 -12.31
N GLY A 242 9.11 -10.47 -13.40
CA GLY A 242 10.13 -9.97 -14.32
C GLY A 242 10.19 -10.75 -15.64
N ASP A 243 9.61 -11.95 -15.76
CA ASP A 243 9.66 -12.70 -17.02
C ASP A 243 8.72 -12.14 -18.11
N ASP A 244 8.92 -12.61 -19.35
CA ASP A 244 8.05 -12.29 -20.48
C ASP A 244 6.75 -13.10 -20.39
N LEU A 245 5.67 -12.44 -19.96
CA LEU A 245 4.35 -13.05 -19.77
C LEU A 245 3.88 -13.83 -21.00
N LYS A 246 4.07 -13.27 -22.20
CA LYS A 246 3.59 -13.90 -23.44
C LYS A 246 4.35 -15.20 -23.71
N LYS A 247 5.66 -15.21 -23.51
CA LYS A 247 6.48 -16.43 -23.64
C LYS A 247 6.13 -17.46 -22.57
N PHE A 248 5.91 -17.02 -21.34
CA PHE A 248 5.52 -17.90 -20.23
C PHE A 248 4.19 -18.61 -20.53
N VAL A 249 3.13 -17.86 -20.83
CA VAL A 249 1.80 -18.42 -21.12
C VAL A 249 1.85 -19.38 -22.32
N ALA A 250 2.57 -19.00 -23.39
CA ALA A 250 2.72 -19.85 -24.57
C ALA A 250 3.56 -21.13 -24.30
N GLY A 251 4.52 -21.07 -23.38
CA GLY A 251 5.41 -22.18 -23.05
C GLY A 251 4.82 -23.19 -22.05
N GLN A 252 3.99 -22.71 -21.12
CA GLN A 252 3.43 -23.49 -20.02
C GLN A 252 1.97 -23.93 -20.26
N GLY A 253 1.49 -23.84 -21.49
CA GLY A 253 0.18 -24.38 -21.90
C GLY A 253 -1.04 -23.53 -21.52
N GLY A 254 -0.86 -22.25 -21.22
CA GLY A 254 -1.96 -21.34 -20.95
C GLY A 254 -2.77 -20.98 -22.20
N ASP A 255 -4.01 -20.53 -22.00
CA ASP A 255 -4.91 -20.19 -23.10
C ASP A 255 -4.51 -18.86 -23.76
N MET A 256 -3.69 -18.97 -24.80
CA MET A 256 -3.26 -17.84 -25.62
C MET A 256 -4.40 -17.10 -26.34
N SER A 257 -5.61 -17.68 -26.43
CA SER A 257 -6.77 -16.97 -26.98
C SER A 257 -7.27 -15.85 -26.06
N ARG A 258 -6.97 -15.96 -24.76
CA ARG A 258 -7.24 -14.92 -23.75
C ARG A 258 -6.18 -13.81 -23.73
N TYR A 259 -5.02 -14.03 -24.34
CA TYR A 259 -3.97 -13.01 -24.42
C TYR A 259 -4.34 -11.86 -25.36
N ASN A 260 -4.52 -10.67 -24.80
CA ASN A 260 -4.76 -9.45 -25.56
C ASN A 260 -3.66 -8.41 -25.29
N ALA A 261 -2.82 -8.15 -26.30
CA ALA A 261 -1.73 -7.19 -26.19
C ALA A 261 -2.18 -5.74 -25.90
N LYS A 262 -3.48 -5.41 -26.02
CA LYS A 262 -4.00 -4.10 -25.64
C LYS A 262 -4.22 -3.93 -24.13
N LEU A 263 -4.22 -5.04 -23.38
CA LEU A 263 -4.37 -5.03 -21.93
C LEU A 263 -3.04 -4.90 -21.20
N PHE A 264 -1.93 -5.22 -21.87
CA PHE A 264 -0.61 -5.25 -21.26
C PHE A 264 0.29 -4.18 -21.87
N ALA A 265 1.11 -3.55 -21.04
CA ALA A 265 2.15 -2.67 -21.54
C ALA A 265 3.19 -3.48 -22.34
N ALA A 266 3.72 -2.85 -23.39
CA ALA A 266 4.79 -3.45 -24.20
C ALA A 266 6.15 -3.45 -23.47
N GLU A 267 6.30 -2.58 -22.48
CA GLU A 267 7.49 -2.38 -21.66
C GLU A 267 7.07 -2.19 -20.22
N ALA A 268 7.99 -2.45 -19.29
CA ALA A 268 7.76 -2.23 -17.87
C ALA A 268 7.44 -0.76 -17.57
N ILE A 269 6.46 -0.55 -16.69
CA ILE A 269 5.88 0.76 -16.41
C ILE A 269 6.62 1.40 -15.23
N GLU A 270 7.00 2.67 -15.37
CA GLU A 270 7.70 3.47 -14.33
C GLU A 270 6.72 4.02 -13.29
N ARG A 271 5.90 3.13 -12.72
CA ARG A 271 4.84 3.48 -11.78
C ARG A 271 4.86 2.50 -10.62
N MET A 272 5.19 3.01 -9.45
CA MET A 272 5.46 2.18 -8.28
C MET A 272 5.02 2.84 -6.99
N ASN A 273 4.52 2.03 -6.05
CA ASN A 273 4.34 2.42 -4.67
C ASN A 273 5.60 2.03 -3.90
N CYS A 274 6.25 3.01 -3.26
CA CYS A 274 7.46 2.80 -2.50
C CYS A 274 7.20 3.06 -1.01
N ARG A 275 7.69 2.15 -0.17
CA ARG A 275 7.69 2.25 1.29
C ARG A 275 9.13 2.29 1.78
N ILE A 276 9.44 3.26 2.62
CA ILE A 276 10.74 3.34 3.29
C ILE A 276 10.54 3.07 4.78
N SER A 277 11.28 2.11 5.32
CA SER A 277 11.40 1.88 6.77
C SER A 277 12.79 2.27 7.21
N TYR A 278 12.93 3.03 8.30
CA TYR A 278 14.23 3.51 8.74
C TYR A 278 14.35 3.57 10.26
N GLY A 279 15.56 3.30 10.75
CA GLY A 279 15.93 3.38 12.16
C GLY A 279 16.36 4.80 12.54
N TYR A 280 15.75 5.35 13.59
CA TYR A 280 16.10 6.66 14.14
C TYR A 280 15.94 6.68 15.66
N GLN A 281 17.03 6.99 16.38
CA GLN A 281 17.06 7.08 17.85
C GLN A 281 16.45 5.85 18.56
N GLY A 282 16.83 4.64 18.11
CA GLY A 282 16.35 3.38 18.69
C GLY A 282 14.90 3.02 18.37
N ASN A 283 14.24 3.73 17.46
CA ASN A 283 12.89 3.43 16.98
C ASN A 283 12.89 3.18 15.48
N VAL A 284 11.92 2.40 14.99
CA VAL A 284 11.69 2.20 13.56
C VAL A 284 10.50 3.06 13.14
N TYR A 285 10.69 3.81 12.06
CA TYR A 285 9.65 4.63 11.44
C TYR A 285 9.42 4.19 10.00
N ALA A 286 8.25 4.49 9.46
CA ALA A 286 7.98 4.25 8.06
C ALA A 286 7.30 5.45 7.37
N LEU A 287 7.54 5.56 6.07
CA LEU A 287 6.86 6.46 5.16
C LEU A 287 6.54 5.74 3.85
N GLY A 288 5.58 6.25 3.09
CA GLY A 288 5.20 5.76 1.78
C GLY A 288 5.07 6.91 0.77
N PHE A 289 5.23 6.61 -0.51
CA PHE A 289 4.95 7.51 -1.61
C PHE A 289 4.73 6.74 -2.91
N ASP A 290 4.03 7.36 -3.86
CA ASP A 290 3.93 6.84 -5.23
C ASP A 290 4.96 7.54 -6.10
N TYR A 291 5.70 6.78 -6.90
CA TYR A 291 6.53 7.31 -7.97
C TYR A 291 5.82 7.05 -9.30
N LEU A 292 5.48 8.14 -10.00
CA LEU A 292 4.73 8.16 -11.25
C LEU A 292 5.54 8.92 -12.31
N GLU A 293 6.18 8.21 -13.22
CA GLU A 293 6.81 8.77 -14.44
C GLU A 293 7.67 10.03 -14.18
N GLY A 294 8.62 9.92 -13.25
CA GLY A 294 9.54 11.02 -12.92
C GLY A 294 9.08 11.95 -11.79
N LYS A 295 7.89 11.73 -11.22
CA LYS A 295 7.38 12.49 -10.08
C LYS A 295 7.12 11.56 -8.90
N ALA A 296 7.38 12.06 -7.68
CA ALA A 296 6.88 11.41 -6.49
C ALA A 296 5.71 12.20 -5.92
N GLU A 297 4.63 11.49 -5.62
CA GLU A 297 3.36 12.02 -5.12
C GLU A 297 2.89 11.20 -3.91
N LYS A 298 1.83 11.67 -3.24
CA LYS A 298 1.19 10.98 -2.10
C LYS A 298 2.17 10.58 -0.97
N PHE A 299 3.07 11.48 -0.59
CA PHE A 299 3.89 11.28 0.61
C PHE A 299 3.01 11.07 1.84
N GLU A 300 3.25 9.98 2.55
CA GLU A 300 2.55 9.63 3.79
C GLU A 300 3.56 9.19 4.84
N PHE A 301 3.48 9.77 6.03
CA PHE A 301 4.29 9.36 7.17
C PHE A 301 3.46 8.47 8.09
N TYR A 302 3.85 7.19 8.19
CA TYR A 302 3.14 6.19 9.01
C TYR A 302 3.53 6.26 10.49
N GLY A 303 4.53 7.07 10.84
CA GLY A 303 5.00 7.19 12.21
C GLY A 303 5.79 5.97 12.68
N LYS A 304 5.87 5.82 14.01
CA LYS A 304 6.59 4.72 14.66
C LYS A 304 5.86 3.40 14.38
N GLN A 305 6.60 2.38 13.96
CA GLN A 305 6.11 1.03 13.68
C GLN A 305 6.16 0.14 14.93
#